data_AF-A0A290WZ68-F1
#
_entry.id   AF-A0A290WZ68-F1
#
_cell.length_a   1.000
_cell.length_b   1.000
_cell.length_c   1.000
_cell.angle_alpha   90.00
_cell.angle_beta   90.00
_cell.angle_gamma   90.00
#
_symmetry.space_group_name_H-M   'P 1'
#
loop_
_entity.id
_entity.type
_entity.pdbx_description
1 polymer ?
#
loop_
_entity_poly.entity_id
_entity_poly.type
_entity_poly.pdbx_seq_one_letter_code
_entity_poly.pdbx_strand_id
1 'polypeptide(L)'
;MPAIAIVLVGMAPLAFSQDGRHTAFDTDHAFDAGSRIGLDTVTPVQVDNLAVLGKVWGFLKYHHPLITAGGRQWDYELLRVMPRMLAAPDRAAGDAVLREWIAGLGTLGDCDPCAVPAQGELHLRPALQWLDDASLLGAGLRADLRHIYLRRPASASQFYLRLDVQVGNSVFEHEIAYANIALPDAGFQLLALFRFWNIIEYWSPYRATTGENWDEVLRQSLPRIALASDHAGYQLEMMAVIARLNDSHTNLWSSLHVRPPVGQCHLPVKLRFIDNSAVVVGYREAEAGAATRLQAGDVIASIDGVLSNPQ
;
A
#
# COMPACT_ATOMS: atom_id res chain seq x y z
N MET A 1 24.66 -17.57 -8.09
CA MET A 1 23.65 -18.02 -7.11
C MET A 1 23.88 -17.24 -5.84
N PRO A 2 23.08 -16.23 -5.48
CA PRO A 2 23.22 -15.60 -4.18
C PRO A 2 22.56 -16.51 -3.14
N ALA A 3 23.28 -16.79 -2.06
CA ALA A 3 22.82 -17.62 -0.97
C ALA A 3 21.93 -16.79 -0.04
N ILE A 4 20.65 -17.13 0.04
CA ILE A 4 19.73 -16.59 1.04
C ILE A 4 20.06 -17.27 2.37
N ALA A 5 20.58 -16.52 3.34
CA ALA A 5 20.76 -17.01 4.71
C ALA A 5 19.42 -16.99 5.44
N ILE A 6 18.76 -18.16 5.55
CA ILE A 6 17.51 -18.32 6.28
C ILE A 6 17.82 -18.74 7.72
N VAL A 7 17.65 -17.82 8.67
CA VAL A 7 17.57 -18.17 10.10
C VAL A 7 16.10 -18.54 10.38
N LEU A 8 15.84 -19.85 10.47
CA LEU A 8 14.55 -20.40 10.89
C LEU A 8 14.36 -20.15 12.39
N VAL A 9 13.56 -19.15 12.74
CA VAL A 9 12.99 -19.00 14.08
C VAL A 9 11.63 -19.72 14.09
N GLY A 10 11.52 -20.77 14.89
CA GLY A 10 10.29 -21.55 15.01
C GLY A 10 9.11 -20.70 15.49
N MET A 11 7.99 -20.81 14.79
CA MET A 11 6.72 -20.19 15.17
C MET A 11 6.08 -20.97 16.31
N ALA A 12 6.06 -20.40 17.51
CA ALA A 12 5.09 -20.77 18.53
C ALA A 12 3.81 -19.95 18.30
N PRO A 13 2.61 -20.56 18.36
CA PRO A 13 1.37 -19.80 18.28
C PRO A 13 1.21 -18.97 19.55
N LEU A 14 1.44 -17.66 19.46
CA LEU A 14 1.07 -16.74 20.53
C LEU A 14 -0.45 -16.67 20.58
N ALA A 15 -1.01 -17.26 21.64
CA ALA A 15 -2.40 -17.15 22.04
C ALA A 15 -2.73 -15.68 22.38
N PHE A 16 -4.01 -15.33 22.23
CA PHE A 16 -4.58 -14.11 22.80
C PHE A 16 -4.04 -13.87 24.22
N SER A 17 -3.62 -12.64 24.51
CA SER A 17 -3.40 -12.19 25.90
C SER A 17 -4.71 -12.38 26.66
N GLN A 18 -4.77 -13.40 27.51
CA GLN A 18 -5.94 -13.72 28.34
C GLN A 18 -6.13 -12.73 29.51
N ASP A 19 -5.24 -11.75 29.68
CA ASP A 19 -5.29 -10.83 30.82
C ASP A 19 -6.08 -9.54 30.54
N GLY A 20 -6.57 -9.32 29.31
CA GLY A 20 -7.41 -8.17 28.94
C GLY A 20 -6.78 -6.78 29.14
N ARG A 21 -5.49 -6.70 29.49
CA ARG A 21 -4.77 -5.46 29.83
C ARG A 21 -3.79 -4.97 28.76
N HIS A 22 -3.39 -5.82 27.82
CA HIS A 22 -2.41 -5.52 26.77
C HIS A 22 -2.80 -6.17 25.45
N THR A 23 -2.73 -5.41 24.36
CA THR A 23 -3.00 -5.88 22.99
C THR A 23 -1.77 -6.57 22.40
N ALA A 24 -1.94 -7.24 21.26
CA ALA A 24 -0.80 -7.77 20.50
C ALA A 24 0.18 -6.65 20.10
N PHE A 25 -0.30 -5.42 19.93
CA PHE A 25 0.52 -4.25 19.61
C PHE A 25 1.39 -3.77 20.79
N ASP A 26 1.01 -4.09 22.02
CA ASP A 26 1.75 -3.70 23.23
C ASP A 26 2.81 -4.74 23.64
N THR A 27 2.77 -5.94 23.05
CA THR A 27 3.55 -7.09 23.53
C THR A 27 4.42 -7.72 22.44
N ASP A 28 4.04 -7.56 21.17
CA ASP A 28 4.80 -8.06 20.04
C ASP A 28 5.80 -7.02 19.52
N HIS A 29 7.06 -7.17 19.90
CA HIS A 29 8.17 -6.27 19.53
C HIS A 29 9.14 -6.88 18.50
N ALA A 30 8.71 -7.95 17.79
CA ALA A 30 9.61 -8.79 17.00
C ALA A 30 10.36 -8.07 15.86
N PHE A 31 9.87 -6.91 15.42
CA PHE A 31 10.44 -6.15 14.31
C PHE A 31 10.67 -4.67 14.65
N ASP A 32 10.71 -4.31 15.93
CA ASP A 32 10.98 -2.92 16.38
C ASP A 32 12.34 -2.39 15.90
N ALA A 33 13.28 -3.31 15.64
CA ALA A 33 14.62 -3.00 15.15
C ALA A 33 14.81 -3.21 13.64
N GLY A 34 13.74 -3.49 12.88
CA GLY A 34 13.79 -3.76 11.44
C GLY A 34 13.18 -5.10 11.03
N SER A 35 12.84 -5.23 9.75
CA SER A 35 12.17 -6.42 9.19
C SER A 35 13.11 -7.62 9.06
N ARG A 36 14.43 -7.37 8.94
CA ARG A 36 15.46 -8.35 8.56
C ARG A 36 15.28 -8.91 7.14
N ILE A 37 14.50 -8.23 6.30
CA ILE A 37 14.29 -8.58 4.89
C ILE A 37 15.19 -7.71 4.03
N GLY A 38 16.25 -8.30 3.49
CA GLY A 38 17.14 -7.68 2.51
C GLY A 38 16.89 -8.23 1.11
N LEU A 39 16.83 -7.35 0.11
CA LEU A 39 16.61 -7.69 -1.29
C LEU A 39 17.61 -6.94 -2.16
N ASP A 40 18.44 -7.68 -2.91
CA ASP A 40 19.33 -7.09 -3.93
C ASP A 40 18.65 -7.04 -5.31
N THR A 41 17.62 -7.87 -5.50
CA THR A 41 16.86 -8.03 -6.74
C THR A 41 15.49 -8.59 -6.40
N VAL A 42 14.50 -8.27 -7.25
CA VAL A 42 13.14 -8.83 -7.18
C VAL A 42 12.81 -9.47 -8.53
N THR A 43 12.64 -10.78 -8.54
CA THR A 43 12.29 -11.55 -9.75
C THR A 43 10.80 -11.37 -10.11
N PRO A 44 10.39 -11.64 -11.36
CA PRO A 44 8.97 -11.60 -11.73
C PRO A 44 8.06 -12.47 -10.85
N VAL A 45 8.51 -13.69 -10.50
CA VAL A 45 7.78 -14.58 -9.59
C VAL A 45 7.63 -13.96 -8.20
N GLN A 46 8.67 -13.30 -7.69
CA GLN A 46 8.60 -12.59 -6.41
C GLN A 46 7.65 -11.39 -6.49
N VAL A 47 7.63 -10.65 -7.60
CA VAL A 47 6.63 -9.58 -7.82
C VAL A 47 5.21 -10.15 -7.77
N ASP A 48 4.95 -11.25 -8.48
CA ASP A 48 3.65 -11.91 -8.47
C ASP A 48 3.24 -12.38 -7.06
N ASN A 49 4.17 -13.01 -6.35
CA ASN A 49 3.94 -13.48 -4.98
C ASN A 49 3.68 -12.33 -4.00
N LEU A 50 4.46 -11.26 -4.08
CA LEU A 50 4.31 -10.07 -3.24
C LEU A 50 3.02 -9.31 -3.55
N ALA A 51 2.63 -9.22 -4.83
CA ALA A 51 1.37 -8.57 -5.21
C ALA A 51 0.18 -9.31 -4.60
N VAL A 52 0.14 -10.65 -4.70
CA VAL A 52 -0.93 -11.44 -4.06
C VAL A 52 -0.86 -11.34 -2.54
N LEU A 53 0.35 -11.37 -1.94
CA LEU A 53 0.51 -11.18 -0.50
C LEU A 53 -0.08 -9.85 -0.04
N GLY A 54 0.24 -8.74 -0.70
CA GLY A 54 -0.26 -7.40 -0.35
C GLY A 54 -1.79 -7.31 -0.44
N LYS A 55 -2.39 -7.92 -1.45
CA LYS A 55 -3.86 -8.00 -1.62
C LYS A 55 -4.51 -8.84 -0.52
N VAL A 56 -3.97 -10.03 -0.24
CA VAL A 56 -4.50 -10.92 0.81
C VAL A 56 -4.32 -10.31 2.19
N TRP A 57 -3.16 -9.71 2.49
CA TRP A 57 -2.91 -9.05 3.77
C TRP A 57 -3.93 -7.93 4.04
N GLY A 58 -4.21 -7.07 3.06
CA GLY A 58 -5.18 -6.00 3.22
C GLY A 58 -6.63 -6.48 3.25
N PHE A 59 -6.96 -7.51 2.47
CA PHE A 59 -8.26 -8.19 2.58
C PHE A 59 -8.49 -8.69 4.01
N LEU A 60 -7.53 -9.42 4.57
CA LEU A 60 -7.63 -9.95 5.93
C LEU A 60 -7.67 -8.81 6.97
N LYS A 61 -6.92 -7.72 6.76
CA LYS A 61 -6.92 -6.53 7.61
C LYS A 61 -8.32 -5.95 7.82
N TYR A 62 -9.13 -5.88 6.76
CA TYR A 62 -10.47 -5.28 6.80
C TYR A 62 -11.61 -6.30 6.93
N HIS A 63 -11.35 -7.61 6.79
CA HIS A 63 -12.41 -8.61 6.75
C HIS A 63 -12.27 -9.80 7.69
N HIS A 64 -11.08 -10.13 8.20
CA HIS A 64 -10.94 -11.29 9.07
C HIS A 64 -11.29 -10.92 10.53
N PRO A 65 -12.28 -11.56 11.19
CA PRO A 65 -12.77 -11.15 12.51
C PRO A 65 -11.69 -11.02 13.60
N LEU A 66 -10.71 -11.96 13.63
CA LEU A 66 -9.56 -11.87 14.54
C LEU A 66 -8.75 -10.58 14.33
N ILE A 67 -8.57 -10.17 13.07
CA ILE A 67 -7.70 -9.07 12.68
C ILE A 67 -8.42 -7.75 12.84
N THR A 68 -9.69 -7.67 12.45
CA THR A 68 -10.53 -6.48 12.64
C THR A 68 -10.84 -6.20 14.12
N ALA A 69 -10.57 -7.16 15.02
CA ALA A 69 -10.61 -6.98 16.47
C ALA A 69 -9.24 -6.64 17.10
N GLY A 70 -8.18 -6.48 16.30
CA GLY A 70 -6.83 -6.16 16.80
C GLY A 70 -6.12 -7.34 17.48
N GLY A 71 -6.54 -8.58 17.22
CA GLY A 71 -6.02 -9.77 17.90
C GLY A 71 -4.59 -10.18 17.53
N ARG A 72 -3.99 -9.56 16.51
CA ARG A 72 -2.59 -9.75 16.11
C ARG A 72 -1.98 -8.41 15.73
N GLN A 73 -0.67 -8.26 15.96
CA GLN A 73 0.12 -7.19 15.36
C GLN A 73 0.22 -7.48 13.86
N TRP A 74 -0.70 -6.91 13.08
CA TRP A 74 -0.92 -7.33 11.71
C TRP A 74 0.16 -6.91 10.71
N ASP A 75 0.89 -5.84 11.00
CA ASP A 75 2.05 -5.48 10.19
C ASP A 75 3.20 -6.47 10.43
N TYR A 76 3.42 -6.91 11.67
CA TYR A 76 4.47 -7.87 12.01
C TYR A 76 4.15 -9.25 11.47
N GLU A 77 2.87 -9.63 11.38
CA GLU A 77 2.44 -10.82 10.66
C GLU A 77 2.78 -10.78 9.16
N LEU A 78 2.65 -9.61 8.51
CA LEU A 78 3.12 -9.44 7.12
C LEU A 78 4.62 -9.70 7.02
N LEU A 79 5.41 -9.09 7.91
CA LEU A 79 6.87 -9.26 7.91
C LEU A 79 7.28 -10.70 8.20
N ARG A 80 6.51 -11.45 9.00
CA ARG A 80 6.73 -12.89 9.27
C ARG A 80 6.51 -13.77 8.05
N VAL A 81 5.44 -13.54 7.28
CA VAL A 81 5.08 -14.40 6.14
C VAL A 81 5.85 -14.04 4.87
N MET A 82 6.28 -12.78 4.73
CA MET A 82 6.93 -12.27 3.51
C MET A 82 8.17 -13.08 3.07
N PRO A 83 9.11 -13.50 3.94
CA PRO A 83 10.24 -14.34 3.53
C PRO A 83 9.82 -15.65 2.86
N ARG A 84 8.73 -16.28 3.33
CA ARG A 84 8.21 -17.52 2.72
C ARG A 84 7.59 -17.26 1.35
N MET A 85 6.93 -16.11 1.17
CA MET A 85 6.40 -15.69 -0.13
C MET A 85 7.51 -15.34 -1.13
N LEU A 86 8.59 -14.71 -0.66
CA LEU A 86 9.79 -14.42 -1.46
C LEU A 86 10.54 -15.69 -1.89
N ALA A 87 10.51 -16.73 -1.05
CA ALA A 87 11.17 -18.02 -1.31
C ALA A 87 10.31 -18.99 -2.15
N ALA A 88 9.01 -18.75 -2.30
CA ALA A 88 8.14 -19.61 -3.08
C ALA A 88 8.50 -19.55 -4.58
N PRO A 89 8.85 -20.69 -5.22
CA PRO A 89 9.37 -20.72 -6.59
C PRO A 89 8.33 -20.45 -7.68
N ASP A 90 7.04 -20.50 -7.33
CA ASP A 90 5.92 -20.28 -8.22
C ASP A 90 4.67 -19.88 -7.44
N ARG A 91 3.58 -19.58 -8.17
CA ARG A 91 2.29 -19.21 -7.60
C ARG A 91 1.63 -20.31 -6.77
N ALA A 92 1.81 -21.59 -7.12
CA ALA A 92 1.20 -22.69 -6.39
C ALA A 92 1.83 -22.86 -5.00
N ALA A 93 3.16 -22.73 -4.91
CA ALA A 93 3.87 -22.68 -3.64
C ALA A 93 3.50 -21.43 -2.83
N GLY A 94 3.35 -20.27 -3.49
CA GLY A 94 2.89 -19.05 -2.84
C GLY A 94 1.48 -19.17 -2.26
N ASP A 95 0.56 -19.83 -2.98
CA ASP A 95 -0.78 -20.13 -2.47
C ASP A 95 -0.73 -21.06 -1.26
N ALA A 96 0.11 -22.09 -1.28
CA ALA A 96 0.27 -22.99 -0.14
C ALA A 96 0.73 -22.24 1.13
N VAL A 97 1.67 -21.29 0.98
CA VAL A 97 2.11 -20.41 2.07
C VAL A 97 0.96 -19.57 2.62
N LEU A 98 0.17 -18.92 1.74
CA LEU A 98 -0.96 -18.09 2.16
C LEU A 98 -2.06 -18.91 2.86
N ARG A 99 -2.34 -20.11 2.37
CA ARG A 99 -3.33 -21.00 2.99
C ARG A 99 -2.90 -21.47 4.37
N GLU A 100 -1.63 -21.84 4.55
CA GLU A 100 -1.10 -22.20 5.86
C GLU A 100 -1.14 -21.01 6.83
N TRP A 101 -0.76 -19.82 6.34
CA TRP A 101 -0.82 -18.59 7.14
C TRP A 101 -2.24 -18.24 7.58
N ILE A 102 -3.22 -18.33 6.67
CA ILE A 102 -4.65 -18.14 6.98
C ILE A 102 -5.14 -19.19 7.98
N ALA A 103 -4.78 -20.46 7.82
CA ALA A 103 -5.15 -21.51 8.77
C ALA A 103 -4.61 -21.23 10.18
N GLY A 104 -3.42 -20.61 10.29
CA GLY A 104 -2.83 -20.15 11.55
C GLY A 104 -3.60 -19.02 12.25
N LEU A 105 -4.57 -18.38 11.60
CA LEU A 105 -5.47 -17.41 12.22
C LEU A 105 -6.60 -18.07 13.03
N GLY A 106 -6.70 -19.41 12.98
CA GLY A 106 -7.70 -20.18 13.71
C GLY A 106 -9.02 -20.33 12.96
N THR A 107 -9.93 -21.09 13.55
CA THR A 107 -11.26 -21.32 12.98
C THR A 107 -12.15 -20.09 13.16
N LEU A 108 -12.92 -19.74 12.12
CA LEU A 108 -13.94 -18.71 12.23
C LEU A 108 -15.11 -19.22 13.09
N GLY A 109 -15.55 -18.39 14.03
CA GLY A 109 -16.80 -18.63 14.73
C GLY A 109 -18.02 -18.47 13.81
N ASP A 110 -19.18 -18.90 14.30
CA ASP A 110 -20.44 -18.58 13.62
C ASP A 110 -20.72 -17.07 13.65
N CYS A 111 -21.45 -16.61 12.64
CA CYS A 111 -21.99 -15.25 12.60
C CYS A 111 -23.51 -15.33 12.53
N ASP A 112 -24.18 -14.65 13.45
CA ASP A 112 -25.63 -14.50 13.43
C ASP A 112 -26.06 -13.13 14.00
N PRO A 113 -26.46 -12.16 13.15
CA PRO A 113 -26.43 -12.22 11.70
C PRO A 113 -25.00 -12.04 11.14
N CYS A 114 -24.74 -12.65 9.98
CA CYS A 114 -23.54 -12.35 9.20
C CYS A 114 -23.68 -10.99 8.48
N ALA A 115 -22.55 -10.32 8.26
CA ALA A 115 -22.48 -9.06 7.55
C ALA A 115 -22.84 -9.26 6.07
N VAL A 116 -23.87 -8.56 5.62
CA VAL A 116 -24.27 -8.53 4.21
C VAL A 116 -23.78 -7.24 3.55
N PRO A 117 -23.46 -7.26 2.24
CA PRO A 117 -23.15 -6.05 1.51
C PRO A 117 -24.29 -5.03 1.63
N ALA A 118 -23.93 -3.75 1.68
CA ALA A 118 -24.91 -2.67 1.69
C ALA A 118 -25.85 -2.78 0.48
N GLN A 119 -27.14 -2.64 0.78
CA GLN A 119 -28.23 -2.66 -0.19
C GLN A 119 -28.44 -1.26 -0.76
N GLY A 120 -28.90 -1.16 -2.01
CA GLY A 120 -29.12 0.10 -2.71
C GLY A 120 -28.05 0.43 -3.77
N GLU A 121 -28.24 1.59 -4.40
CA GLU A 121 -27.32 2.11 -5.42
C GLU A 121 -26.12 2.78 -4.74
N LEU A 122 -24.98 2.11 -4.79
CA LEU A 122 -23.70 2.68 -4.38
C LEU A 122 -22.95 3.15 -5.62
N HIS A 123 -22.38 4.35 -5.56
CA HIS A 123 -21.52 4.85 -6.64
C HIS A 123 -20.33 3.91 -6.88
N LEU A 124 -19.74 3.38 -5.81
CA LEU A 124 -18.69 2.37 -5.85
C LEU A 124 -19.00 1.23 -4.88
N ARG A 125 -18.87 -0.01 -5.38
CA ARG A 125 -18.86 -1.22 -4.55
C ARG A 125 -17.42 -1.63 -4.23
N PRO A 126 -17.17 -2.37 -3.14
CA PRO A 126 -15.87 -2.98 -2.89
C PRO A 126 -15.40 -3.80 -4.11
N ALA A 127 -14.15 -3.63 -4.52
CA ALA A 127 -13.55 -4.37 -5.63
C ALA A 127 -13.11 -5.76 -5.16
N LEU A 128 -14.05 -6.70 -5.14
CA LEU A 128 -13.86 -8.06 -4.61
C LEU A 128 -13.85 -9.14 -5.69
N GLN A 129 -13.94 -8.75 -6.97
CA GLN A 129 -13.98 -9.69 -8.09
C GLN A 129 -12.71 -10.55 -8.16
N TRP A 130 -11.58 -10.03 -7.69
CA TRP A 130 -10.31 -10.77 -7.67
C TRP A 130 -10.34 -12.00 -6.76
N LEU A 131 -11.27 -12.10 -5.81
CA LEU A 131 -11.46 -13.30 -4.98
C LEU A 131 -11.88 -14.53 -5.82
N ASP A 132 -12.45 -14.28 -7.00
CA ASP A 132 -12.91 -15.31 -7.94
C ASP A 132 -11.93 -15.56 -9.09
N ASP A 133 -10.82 -14.82 -9.16
CA ASP A 133 -9.85 -14.90 -10.25
C ASP A 133 -9.00 -16.18 -10.16
N ALA A 134 -9.27 -17.13 -11.05
CA ALA A 134 -8.58 -18.41 -11.12
C ALA A 134 -7.18 -18.32 -11.75
N SER A 135 -6.85 -17.22 -12.42
CA SER A 135 -5.49 -16.96 -12.90
C SER A 135 -4.58 -16.42 -11.80
N LEU A 136 -5.16 -15.75 -10.80
CA LEU A 136 -4.45 -15.15 -9.68
C LEU A 136 -4.30 -16.09 -8.48
N LEU A 137 -5.39 -16.80 -8.15
CA LEU A 137 -5.53 -17.57 -6.92
C LEU A 137 -5.91 -19.02 -7.23
N GLY A 138 -5.31 -19.97 -6.54
CA GLY A 138 -5.68 -21.39 -6.56
C GLY A 138 -7.02 -21.65 -5.86
N ALA A 139 -7.68 -22.74 -6.23
CA ALA A 139 -9.06 -23.02 -5.80
C ALA A 139 -9.24 -23.06 -4.27
N GLY A 140 -8.26 -23.63 -3.55
CA GLY A 140 -8.30 -23.68 -2.08
C GLY A 140 -8.22 -22.28 -1.45
N LEU A 141 -7.33 -21.42 -1.94
CA LEU A 141 -7.18 -20.06 -1.40
C LEU A 141 -8.43 -19.21 -1.70
N ARG A 142 -9.01 -19.34 -2.90
CA ARG A 142 -10.30 -18.68 -3.21
C ARG A 142 -11.41 -19.12 -2.26
N ALA A 143 -11.48 -20.41 -1.96
CA ALA A 143 -12.48 -20.94 -1.02
C ALA A 143 -12.27 -20.37 0.40
N ASP A 144 -11.02 -20.33 0.89
CA ASP A 144 -10.69 -19.80 2.21
C ASP A 144 -11.06 -18.31 2.32
N LEU A 145 -10.68 -17.49 1.33
CA LEU A 145 -11.00 -16.05 1.31
C LEU A 145 -12.50 -15.78 1.22
N ARG A 146 -13.24 -16.53 0.38
CA ARG A 146 -14.71 -16.40 0.32
C ARG A 146 -15.37 -16.83 1.62
N HIS A 147 -14.86 -17.89 2.25
CA HIS A 147 -15.36 -18.35 3.54
C HIS A 147 -15.21 -17.24 4.59
N ILE A 148 -14.05 -16.61 4.68
CA ILE A 148 -13.80 -15.44 5.54
C ILE A 148 -14.76 -14.29 5.20
N TYR A 149 -14.91 -13.98 3.91
CA TYR A 149 -15.78 -12.88 3.48
C TYR A 149 -17.24 -13.09 3.90
N LEU A 150 -17.75 -14.31 3.78
CA LEU A 150 -19.15 -14.63 4.09
C LEU A 150 -19.40 -14.82 5.58
N ARG A 151 -18.37 -15.16 6.37
CA ARG A 151 -18.47 -15.44 7.81
C ARG A 151 -18.13 -14.25 8.72
N ARG A 152 -18.16 -13.02 8.19
CA ARG A 152 -18.03 -11.82 9.01
C ARG A 152 -19.25 -11.61 9.90
N PRO A 153 -19.11 -11.35 11.21
CA PRO A 153 -20.21 -10.89 12.04
C PRO A 153 -20.71 -9.51 11.60
N ALA A 154 -22.02 -9.28 11.55
CA ALA A 154 -22.58 -7.96 11.25
C ALA A 154 -22.25 -6.92 12.33
N SER A 155 -22.00 -7.38 13.56
CA SER A 155 -21.60 -6.56 14.71
C SER A 155 -20.09 -6.38 14.85
N ALA A 156 -19.29 -6.86 13.89
CA ALA A 156 -17.84 -6.80 13.98
C ALA A 156 -17.34 -5.34 14.08
N SER A 157 -16.43 -5.11 15.03
CA SER A 157 -15.68 -3.86 15.11
C SER A 157 -14.65 -3.76 13.99
N GLN A 158 -14.17 -2.54 13.74
CA GLN A 158 -13.02 -2.26 12.87
C GLN A 158 -11.91 -1.62 13.70
N PHE A 159 -10.83 -2.37 13.93
CA PHE A 159 -9.67 -1.91 14.71
C PHE A 159 -8.83 -0.85 13.96
N TYR A 160 -8.74 -0.94 12.63
CA TYR A 160 -7.89 -0.08 11.82
C TYR A 160 -8.61 1.14 11.23
N LEU A 161 -9.92 1.24 11.43
CA LEU A 161 -10.71 2.23 10.73
C LEU A 161 -11.96 2.61 11.53
N ARG A 162 -12.18 3.92 11.58
CA ARG A 162 -13.46 4.51 11.96
C ARG A 162 -13.85 5.57 10.97
N LEU A 163 -15.14 5.89 10.89
CA LEU A 163 -15.61 7.08 10.18
C LEU A 163 -15.64 8.28 11.13
N ASP A 164 -15.16 9.43 10.65
CA ASP A 164 -15.32 10.69 11.34
C ASP A 164 -16.80 10.99 11.56
N VAL A 165 -17.17 11.37 12.78
CA VAL A 165 -18.58 11.50 13.19
C VAL A 165 -19.27 12.72 12.59
N GLN A 166 -18.52 13.71 12.12
CA GLN A 166 -19.08 14.95 11.56
C GLN A 166 -19.16 14.91 10.04
N VAL A 167 -18.08 14.47 9.38
CA VAL A 167 -17.97 14.52 7.92
C VAL A 167 -17.97 13.15 7.24
N GLY A 168 -17.92 12.06 8.00
CA GLY A 168 -17.97 10.69 7.46
C GLY A 168 -16.68 10.24 6.78
N ASN A 169 -15.59 11.01 6.88
CA ASN A 169 -14.30 10.65 6.30
C ASN A 169 -13.69 9.43 7.01
N SER A 170 -13.00 8.58 6.26
CA SER A 170 -12.20 7.48 6.79
C SER A 170 -11.07 8.01 7.67
N VAL A 171 -11.00 7.54 8.92
CA VAL A 171 -9.91 7.78 9.87
C VAL A 171 -9.23 6.45 10.14
N PHE A 172 -7.97 6.33 9.73
CA PHE A 172 -7.17 5.14 9.96
C PHE A 172 -6.57 5.17 11.37
N GLU A 173 -6.89 4.15 12.16
CA GLU A 173 -6.49 4.03 13.55
C GLU A 173 -5.46 2.89 13.69
N HIS A 174 -4.60 2.97 14.71
CA HIS A 174 -3.58 1.95 15.01
C HIS A 174 -2.58 1.66 13.87
N GLU A 175 -2.38 2.61 12.95
CA GLU A 175 -1.32 2.57 11.94
C GLU A 175 -0.02 3.12 12.54
N ILE A 176 0.79 2.25 13.15
CA ILE A 176 2.09 2.66 13.72
C ILE A 176 2.96 3.32 12.63
N ALA A 177 3.58 4.46 12.96
CA ALA A 177 4.39 5.25 12.03
C ALA A 177 5.81 4.69 11.80
N TYR A 178 6.32 3.87 12.72
CA TYR A 178 7.64 3.23 12.64
C TYR A 178 8.82 4.21 12.45
N ALA A 179 8.74 5.40 13.07
CA ALA A 179 9.70 6.49 12.89
C ALA A 179 11.17 6.16 13.27
N ASN A 180 11.38 5.09 14.04
CA ASN A 180 12.72 4.67 14.49
C ASN A 180 13.34 3.57 13.61
N ILE A 181 12.66 3.10 12.57
CA ILE A 181 13.23 2.11 11.65
C ILE A 181 14.30 2.77 10.78
N ALA A 182 15.50 2.20 10.82
CA ALA A 182 16.58 2.60 9.93
C ALA A 182 16.26 2.12 8.50
N LEU A 183 16.31 3.05 7.54
CA LEU A 183 16.19 2.74 6.11
C LEU A 183 17.58 2.66 5.46
N PRO A 184 17.77 1.80 4.43
CA PRO A 184 16.75 1.01 3.75
C PRO A 184 16.32 -0.23 4.54
N ASP A 185 15.02 -0.54 4.47
CA ASP A 185 14.42 -1.76 5.02
C ASP A 185 13.29 -2.22 4.09
N ALA A 186 13.54 -3.28 3.30
CA ALA A 186 12.62 -3.70 2.25
C ALA A 186 11.25 -4.13 2.80
N GLY A 187 11.21 -4.75 3.99
CA GLY A 187 9.97 -5.17 4.62
C GLY A 187 9.09 -3.99 5.01
N PHE A 188 9.64 -2.97 5.67
CA PHE A 188 8.89 -1.76 6.04
C PHE A 188 8.55 -0.87 4.84
N GLN A 189 9.42 -0.82 3.83
CA GLN A 189 9.14 -0.14 2.55
C GLN A 189 7.93 -0.79 1.85
N LEU A 190 7.89 -2.12 1.78
CA LEU A 190 6.77 -2.88 1.19
C LEU A 190 5.50 -2.79 2.04
N LEU A 191 5.61 -2.76 3.37
CA LEU A 191 4.46 -2.54 4.25
C LEU A 191 3.77 -1.20 3.93
N ALA A 192 4.53 -0.13 3.73
CA ALA A 192 3.96 1.17 3.39
C ALA A 192 3.25 1.16 2.03
N LEU A 193 3.84 0.50 1.02
CA LEU A 193 3.19 0.28 -0.29
C LEU A 193 1.88 -0.48 -0.12
N PHE A 194 1.86 -1.57 0.63
CA PHE A 194 0.65 -2.38 0.83
C PHE A 194 -0.41 -1.63 1.63
N ARG A 195 -0.04 -0.87 2.66
CA ARG A 195 -0.97 0.02 3.38
C ARG A 195 -1.61 1.00 2.40
N PHE A 196 -0.80 1.73 1.64
CA PHE A 196 -1.28 2.73 0.69
C PHE A 196 -2.19 2.12 -0.38
N TRP A 197 -1.74 1.04 -1.02
CA TRP A 197 -2.50 0.36 -2.06
C TRP A 197 -3.88 -0.10 -1.56
N ASN A 198 -3.94 -0.69 -0.37
CA ASN A 198 -5.19 -1.17 0.22
C ASN A 198 -6.09 -0.03 0.75
N ILE A 199 -5.52 1.09 1.21
CA ILE A 199 -6.31 2.29 1.54
C ILE A 199 -7.07 2.75 0.30
N ILE A 200 -6.40 2.85 -0.85
CA ILE A 200 -7.06 3.24 -2.10
C ILE A 200 -8.07 2.20 -2.54
N GLU A 201 -7.68 0.92 -2.52
CA GLU A 201 -8.53 -0.17 -3.01
C GLU A 201 -9.86 -0.26 -2.25
N TYR A 202 -9.84 -0.11 -0.93
CA TYR A 202 -11.02 -0.31 -0.10
C TYR A 202 -11.74 0.99 0.29
N TRP A 203 -11.04 2.13 0.33
CA TRP A 203 -11.56 3.34 0.98
C TRP A 203 -11.45 4.62 0.13
N SER A 204 -10.90 4.57 -1.09
CA SER A 204 -10.93 5.73 -1.98
C SER A 204 -12.32 5.92 -2.60
N PRO A 205 -12.93 7.12 -2.50
CA PRO A 205 -14.21 7.42 -3.16
C PRO A 205 -14.08 7.61 -4.67
N TYR A 206 -12.86 7.66 -5.21
CA TYR A 206 -12.56 7.97 -6.61
C TYR A 206 -11.75 6.86 -7.29
N ARG A 207 -11.79 5.62 -6.78
CA ARG A 207 -11.05 4.47 -7.35
C ARG A 207 -11.33 4.25 -8.85
N ALA A 208 -12.55 4.51 -9.31
CA ALA A 208 -12.91 4.35 -10.72
C ALA A 208 -12.30 5.42 -11.66
N THR A 209 -11.78 6.53 -11.13
CA THR A 209 -11.21 7.64 -11.91
C THR A 209 -9.69 7.72 -11.84
N THR A 210 -9.02 6.78 -11.17
CA THR A 210 -7.55 6.69 -11.11
C THR A 210 -6.90 6.61 -12.50
N GLY A 211 -7.64 6.18 -13.53
CA GLY A 211 -7.19 6.22 -14.93
C GLY A 211 -6.23 5.09 -15.33
N GLU A 212 -5.73 4.34 -14.35
CA GLU A 212 -4.78 3.24 -14.54
C GLU A 212 -5.26 1.97 -13.82
N ASN A 213 -4.76 0.81 -14.24
CA ASN A 213 -5.06 -0.44 -13.54
C ASN A 213 -4.30 -0.47 -12.21
N TRP A 214 -5.03 -0.39 -11.10
CA TRP A 214 -4.45 -0.30 -9.76
C TRP A 214 -3.65 -1.55 -9.34
N ASP A 215 -4.00 -2.74 -9.84
CA ASP A 215 -3.21 -3.97 -9.63
C ASP A 215 -1.87 -3.91 -10.38
N GLU A 216 -1.88 -3.35 -11.58
CA GLU A 216 -0.66 -3.18 -12.37
C GLU A 216 0.25 -2.10 -11.75
N VAL A 217 -0.34 -1.05 -11.18
CA VAL A 217 0.41 -0.06 -10.39
C VAL A 217 1.18 -0.74 -9.26
N LEU A 218 0.51 -1.60 -8.47
CA LEU A 218 1.18 -2.36 -7.41
C LEU A 218 2.37 -3.16 -7.94
N ARG A 219 2.17 -3.92 -9.03
CA ARG A 219 3.19 -4.78 -9.63
C ARG A 219 4.41 -3.99 -10.12
N GLN A 220 4.19 -2.85 -10.75
CA GLN A 220 5.26 -2.00 -11.28
C GLN A 220 6.02 -1.24 -10.19
N SER A 221 5.36 -0.91 -9.09
CA SER A 221 5.95 -0.20 -7.96
C SER A 221 6.73 -1.10 -7.01
N LEU A 222 6.36 -2.39 -6.92
CA LEU A 222 6.96 -3.38 -6.03
C LEU A 222 8.50 -3.43 -6.11
N PRO A 223 9.14 -3.67 -7.27
CA PRO A 223 10.60 -3.71 -7.34
C PRO A 223 11.27 -2.39 -6.96
N ARG A 224 10.69 -1.26 -7.36
CA ARG A 224 11.29 0.06 -7.14
C ARG A 224 11.31 0.43 -5.65
N ILE A 225 10.19 0.18 -4.98
CA ILE A 225 10.06 0.43 -3.53
C ILE A 225 10.88 -0.57 -2.72
N ALA A 226 10.88 -1.85 -3.10
CA ALA A 226 11.65 -2.87 -2.40
C ALA A 226 13.17 -2.64 -2.48
N LEU A 227 13.64 -2.09 -3.60
CA LEU A 227 15.07 -1.88 -3.89
C LEU A 227 15.53 -0.43 -3.65
N ALA A 228 14.66 0.46 -3.17
CA ALA A 228 15.04 1.81 -2.80
C ALA A 228 16.15 1.78 -1.74
N SER A 229 17.30 2.38 -2.07
CA SER A 229 18.55 2.20 -1.33
C SER A 229 18.74 3.19 -0.18
N ASP A 230 17.93 4.24 -0.11
CA ASP A 230 17.96 5.24 0.94
C ASP A 230 16.58 5.85 1.18
N HIS A 231 16.50 6.68 2.24
CA HIS A 231 15.27 7.31 2.67
C HIS A 231 14.63 8.19 1.60
N ALA A 232 15.43 8.98 0.86
CA ALA A 232 14.94 9.91 -0.15
C ALA A 232 14.43 9.16 -1.39
N GLY A 233 15.18 8.15 -1.84
CA GLY A 233 14.78 7.27 -2.94
C GLY A 233 13.47 6.56 -2.63
N TYR A 234 13.31 6.01 -1.42
CA TYR A 234 12.06 5.37 -1.00
C TYR A 234 10.87 6.34 -0.99
N GLN A 235 11.05 7.54 -0.44
CA GLN A 235 10.00 8.57 -0.44
C GLN A 235 9.60 8.99 -1.86
N LEU A 236 10.58 9.13 -2.77
CA LEU A 236 10.34 9.45 -4.18
C LEU A 236 9.57 8.35 -4.89
N GLU A 237 9.91 7.08 -4.66
CA GLU A 237 9.15 5.96 -5.22
C GLU A 237 7.72 5.91 -4.69
N MET A 238 7.50 6.16 -3.40
CA MET A 238 6.15 6.31 -2.83
C MET A 238 5.38 7.47 -3.45
N MET A 239 6.03 8.62 -3.67
CA MET A 239 5.43 9.76 -4.38
C MET A 239 5.07 9.41 -5.82
N ALA A 240 5.90 8.63 -6.51
CA ALA A 240 5.61 8.15 -7.86
C ALA A 240 4.34 7.28 -7.88
N VAL A 241 4.15 6.39 -6.91
CA VAL A 241 2.89 5.62 -6.78
C VAL A 241 1.70 6.52 -6.51
N ILE A 242 1.84 7.48 -5.59
CA ILE A 242 0.78 8.45 -5.26
C ILE A 242 0.36 9.27 -6.50
N ALA A 243 1.31 9.72 -7.31
CA ALA A 243 1.04 10.51 -8.51
C ALA A 243 0.17 9.75 -9.53
N ARG A 244 0.27 8.41 -9.57
CA ARG A 244 -0.54 7.55 -10.45
C ARG A 244 -2.02 7.48 -10.07
N LEU A 245 -2.42 8.07 -8.93
CA LEU A 245 -3.84 8.22 -8.60
C LEU A 245 -4.55 9.32 -9.40
N ASN A 246 -3.80 10.25 -9.99
CA ASN A 246 -4.35 11.45 -10.63
C ASN A 246 -5.26 12.27 -9.68
N ASP A 247 -4.92 12.32 -8.39
CA ASP A 247 -5.66 13.05 -7.35
C ASP A 247 -4.76 14.09 -6.66
N SER A 248 -5.13 15.36 -6.78
CA SER A 248 -4.39 16.49 -6.20
C SER A 248 -4.47 16.59 -4.67
N HIS A 249 -5.35 15.81 -4.02
CA HIS A 249 -5.51 15.78 -2.56
C HIS A 249 -4.72 14.65 -1.90
N THR A 250 -4.21 13.69 -2.67
CA THR A 250 -3.39 12.59 -2.14
C THR A 250 -1.92 12.97 -2.22
N ASN A 251 -1.24 13.01 -1.07
CA ASN A 251 0.15 13.48 -0.99
C ASN A 251 0.90 12.88 0.20
N LEU A 252 2.23 12.85 0.13
CA LEU A 252 3.14 12.44 1.21
C LEU A 252 3.62 13.67 1.99
N TRP A 253 2.73 14.24 2.81
CA TRP A 253 2.94 15.52 3.51
C TRP A 253 4.18 15.57 4.41
N SER A 254 4.55 14.45 5.04
CA SER A 254 5.74 14.35 5.88
C SER A 254 7.06 14.44 5.09
N SER A 255 7.01 14.35 3.77
CA SER A 255 8.17 14.16 2.90
C SER A 255 8.31 15.24 1.83
N LEU A 256 7.63 16.39 1.97
CA LEU A 256 7.65 17.46 0.95
C LEU A 256 9.05 17.97 0.59
N HIS A 257 10.05 17.77 1.45
CA HIS A 257 11.44 18.17 1.21
C HIS A 257 12.12 17.40 0.07
N VAL A 258 11.64 16.18 -0.27
CA VAL A 258 12.14 15.43 -1.43
C VAL A 258 11.22 15.56 -2.65
N ARG A 259 10.07 16.23 -2.54
CA ARG A 259 9.11 16.33 -3.64
C ARG A 259 9.68 17.18 -4.79
N PRO A 260 9.79 16.66 -6.02
CA PRO A 260 10.25 17.44 -7.15
C PRO A 260 9.28 18.59 -7.50
N PRO A 261 9.79 19.72 -8.01
CA PRO A 261 11.20 20.10 -8.07
C PRO A 261 11.77 20.40 -6.67
N VAL A 262 13.01 19.98 -6.42
CA VAL A 262 13.73 20.24 -5.16
C VAL A 262 14.67 21.44 -5.29
N GLY A 263 15.00 22.08 -4.17
CA GLY A 263 15.90 23.24 -4.11
C GLY A 263 15.18 24.55 -3.81
N GLN A 264 15.95 25.63 -3.69
CA GLN A 264 15.44 26.97 -3.34
C GLN A 264 15.13 27.84 -4.56
N CYS A 265 15.51 27.37 -5.76
CA CYS A 265 15.33 28.11 -7.00
C CYS A 265 14.02 27.71 -7.68
N HIS A 266 13.28 28.70 -8.16
CA HIS A 266 12.11 28.51 -9.01
C HIS A 266 12.23 29.35 -10.27
N LEU A 267 11.62 28.89 -11.36
CA LEU A 267 11.48 29.71 -12.56
C LEU A 267 10.54 30.90 -12.24
N PRO A 268 10.93 32.17 -12.48
CA PRO A 268 10.15 33.35 -12.06
C PRO A 268 8.93 33.62 -12.96
N VAL A 269 8.33 32.56 -13.51
CA VAL A 269 7.15 32.60 -14.38
C VAL A 269 5.98 31.85 -13.76
N LYS A 270 4.76 32.30 -14.09
CA LYS A 270 3.52 31.59 -13.79
C LYS A 270 3.27 30.61 -14.94
N LEU A 271 3.22 29.33 -14.60
CA LEU A 271 2.87 28.26 -15.53
C LEU A 271 1.43 27.81 -15.28
N ARG A 272 0.73 27.47 -16.36
CA ARG A 272 -0.49 26.66 -16.33
C ARG A 272 -0.36 25.53 -17.32
N PHE A 273 -0.88 24.37 -16.96
CA PHE A 273 -1.13 23.33 -17.96
C PHE A 273 -2.41 23.71 -18.71
N ILE A 274 -2.28 23.88 -20.03
CA ILE A 274 -3.40 24.04 -20.97
C ILE A 274 -3.32 22.81 -21.88
N ASP A 275 -4.37 22.00 -21.86
CA ASP A 275 -4.33 20.61 -22.29
C ASP A 275 -3.12 19.91 -21.62
N ASN A 276 -2.21 19.34 -22.40
CA ASN A 276 -1.03 18.65 -21.88
C ASN A 276 0.26 19.49 -21.99
N SER A 277 0.16 20.81 -22.20
CA SER A 277 1.31 21.71 -22.40
C SER A 277 1.51 22.64 -21.22
N ALA A 278 2.74 22.77 -20.72
CA ALA A 278 3.12 23.77 -19.73
C ALA A 278 3.29 25.14 -20.42
N VAL A 279 2.32 26.04 -20.23
CA VAL A 279 2.24 27.36 -20.87
C VAL A 279 2.58 28.47 -19.88
N VAL A 280 3.45 29.39 -20.29
CA VAL A 280 3.72 30.63 -19.56
C VAL A 280 2.49 31.54 -19.66
N VAL A 281 1.91 31.89 -18.52
CA VAL A 281 0.73 32.79 -18.43
C VAL A 281 1.05 34.13 -17.76
N GLY A 282 2.32 34.36 -17.44
CA GLY A 282 2.80 35.61 -16.85
C GLY A 282 4.02 35.39 -15.96
N TYR A 283 4.34 36.39 -15.13
CA TYR A 283 5.49 36.35 -14.23
C TYR A 283 5.08 36.22 -12.76
N ARG A 284 5.89 35.52 -11.97
CA ARG A 284 5.76 35.50 -10.49
C ARG A 284 6.33 36.79 -9.92
N GLU A 285 7.54 37.15 -10.35
CA GLU A 285 8.20 38.42 -10.08
C GLU A 285 8.45 39.15 -11.41
N ALA A 286 8.01 40.42 -11.52
CA ALA A 286 7.99 41.12 -12.81
C ALA A 286 9.38 41.29 -13.44
N GLU A 287 10.39 41.70 -12.67
CA GLU A 287 11.74 41.96 -13.16
C GLU A 287 12.48 40.66 -13.51
N ALA A 288 12.48 39.67 -12.60
CA ALA A 288 13.12 38.39 -12.81
C ALA A 288 12.46 37.60 -13.96
N GLY A 289 11.12 37.66 -14.06
CA GLY A 289 10.37 37.07 -15.18
C GLY A 289 10.74 37.69 -16.52
N ALA A 290 10.77 39.02 -16.62
CA ALA A 290 11.16 39.71 -17.84
C ALA A 290 12.61 39.39 -18.27
N ALA A 291 13.52 39.21 -17.31
CA ALA A 291 14.91 38.83 -17.57
C ALA A 291 15.06 37.44 -18.24
N THR A 292 14.08 36.55 -18.08
CA THR A 292 14.08 35.22 -18.74
C THR A 292 13.84 35.28 -20.25
N ARG A 293 13.26 36.38 -20.75
CA ARG A 293 12.75 36.56 -22.13
C ARG A 293 11.60 35.63 -22.53
N LEU A 294 11.09 34.80 -21.62
CA LEU A 294 9.86 34.04 -21.83
C LEU A 294 8.66 35.00 -21.84
N GLN A 295 7.68 34.75 -22.70
CA GLN A 295 6.48 35.57 -22.87
C GLN A 295 5.21 34.79 -22.55
N ALA A 296 4.13 35.51 -22.24
CA ALA A 296 2.83 34.89 -22.11
C ALA A 296 2.43 34.22 -23.45
N GLY A 297 2.08 32.94 -23.40
CA GLY A 297 1.81 32.10 -24.57
C GLY A 297 2.96 31.16 -24.95
N ASP A 298 4.18 31.35 -24.41
CA ASP A 298 5.28 30.43 -24.65
C ASP A 298 4.98 29.05 -24.04
N VAL A 299 5.26 28.01 -24.80
CA VAL A 299 5.18 26.61 -24.36
C VAL A 299 6.58 26.18 -23.94
N ILE A 300 6.72 25.74 -22.68
CA ILE A 300 7.95 25.09 -22.24
C ILE A 300 7.98 23.71 -22.90
N ALA A 301 8.76 23.53 -23.95
CA ALA A 301 8.80 22.25 -24.70
C ALA A 301 9.58 21.16 -23.97
N SER A 302 10.69 21.52 -23.31
CA SER A 302 11.52 20.61 -22.52
C SER A 302 12.26 21.33 -21.40
N ILE A 303 12.66 20.59 -20.38
CA ILE A 303 13.56 21.02 -19.30
C ILE A 303 14.72 20.03 -19.31
N ASP A 304 15.96 20.52 -19.43
CA ASP A 304 17.18 19.71 -19.54
C ASP A 304 17.12 18.62 -20.63
N GLY A 305 16.45 18.93 -21.75
CA GLY A 305 16.25 18.00 -22.86
C GLY A 305 15.16 16.95 -22.65
N VAL A 306 14.49 16.94 -21.49
CA VAL A 306 13.33 16.08 -21.20
C VAL A 306 12.05 16.82 -21.55
N LEU A 307 11.21 16.22 -22.39
CA LEU A 307 9.94 16.81 -22.80
C LEU A 307 9.07 17.10 -21.57
N SER A 308 8.49 18.31 -21.53
CA SER A 308 7.58 18.75 -20.46
C SER A 308 6.20 18.05 -20.51
N ASN A 309 5.95 17.34 -21.61
CA ASN A 309 4.75 16.59 -21.90
C ASN A 309 5.15 15.20 -22.42
N PRO A 310 5.55 14.27 -21.53
CA PRO A 310 5.66 12.88 -21.92
C PRO A 310 4.25 12.32 -22.06
N GLN A 311 3.87 11.94 -23.29
CA GLN A 311 2.71 11.07 -23.50
C GLN A 311 2.93 9.71 -22.82
#